data_AF-A0A958DWP8-F1
#
_entry.id   AF-A0A958DWP8-F1
#
_cell.length_a   1.000
_cell.length_b   1.000
_cell.length_c   1.000
_cell.angle_alpha   90.00
_cell.angle_beta   90.00
_cell.angle_gamma   90.00
#
_symmetry.space_group_name_H-M   'P 1'
#
loop_
_entity.id
_entity.type
_entity.pdbx_description
1 polymer ?
#
loop_
_entity_poly.entity_id
_entity_poly.type
_entity_poly.pdbx_seq_one_letter_code
_entity_poly.pdbx_strand_id
1 'polypeptide(L)'
;MNKVLTKMVLAIVIVMGLFILSCSEKSPKPDAANTVTAYGVSVDKSSIGDKLNIFIYPDYLPQELVDKFQQTYGVTVVIDYFD
;
A
#
# COMPACT_ATOMS: atom_id res chain seq x y z
N MET A 1 -53.43 -2.22 21.05
CA MET A 1 -52.16 -2.17 20.28
C MET A 1 -51.38 -0.94 20.72
N ASN A 2 -50.26 -1.18 21.41
CA ASN A 2 -49.58 -0.16 22.22
C ASN A 2 -48.73 0.77 21.32
N LYS A 3 -49.14 2.04 21.17
CA LYS A 3 -48.42 3.08 20.38
C LYS A 3 -46.95 3.25 20.79
N VAL A 4 -46.60 2.82 22.00
CA VAL A 4 -45.23 2.82 22.54
C VAL A 4 -44.35 1.76 21.87
N LEU A 5 -44.91 0.58 21.55
CA LEU A 5 -44.19 -0.51 20.90
C LEU A 5 -43.82 -0.14 19.46
N THR A 6 -44.74 0.51 18.73
CA THR A 6 -44.51 0.98 17.35
C THR A 6 -43.41 2.05 17.29
N LYS A 7 -43.32 2.93 18.29
CA LYS A 7 -42.28 3.97 18.36
C LYS A 7 -40.90 3.39 18.69
N MET A 8 -40.83 2.35 19.52
CA MET A 8 -39.55 1.68 19.84
C MET A 8 -39.00 0.88 18.67
N VAL A 9 -39.85 0.18 17.93
CA VAL A 9 -39.41 -0.57 16.73
C VAL A 9 -38.85 0.38 15.66
N LEU A 10 -39.48 1.55 15.47
CA LEU A 10 -39.02 2.54 14.49
C LEU A 10 -37.63 3.11 14.86
N ALA A 11 -37.36 3.33 16.15
CA ALA A 11 -36.06 3.82 16.62
C ALA A 11 -34.93 2.79 16.38
N ILE A 12 -35.22 1.50 16.55
CA ILE A 12 -34.23 0.42 16.34
C ILE A 12 -33.86 0.28 14.86
N VAL A 13 -34.84 0.42 13.96
CA VAL A 13 -34.60 0.34 12.51
C VAL A 13 -33.74 1.50 12.00
N ILE A 14 -33.90 2.70 12.56
CA ILE A 14 -33.10 3.88 12.20
C ILE A 14 -31.64 3.72 12.66
N VAL A 15 -31.42 3.17 13.86
CA VAL A 15 -30.07 2.93 14.40
C VAL A 15 -29.33 1.83 13.61
N MET A 16 -30.03 0.78 13.16
CA MET A 16 -29.44 -0.27 12.31
C MET A 16 -29.08 0.24 10.90
N GLY A 17 -29.84 1.19 10.34
CA GLY A 17 -29.54 1.78 9.02
C GLY A 17 -28.25 2.61 8.99
N LEU A 18 -27.86 3.21 10.12
CA LEU A 18 -26.65 4.04 10.24
C LEU A 18 -25.34 3.22 10.23
N PHE A 19 -25.39 1.93 10.57
CA PHE A 19 -24.20 1.06 10.53
C PHE A 19 -23.81 0.62 9.13
N ILE A 20 -24.70 0.71 8.14
CA ILE A 20 -24.46 0.22 6.77
C ILE A 20 -23.69 1.25 5.93
N LEU A 21 -23.72 2.54 6.30
CA LEU A 21 -22.98 3.60 5.61
C LEU A 21 -21.49 3.67 6.01
N SER A 22 -21.08 2.97 7.07
CA SER A 22 -19.68 2.90 7.49
C SER A 22 -18.90 1.74 6.83
N CYS A 23 -19.55 0.94 5.99
CA CYS A 23 -18.93 -0.07 5.15
C CYS A 23 -18.86 0.39 3.69
N SER A 24 -18.67 1.69 3.47
CA SER A 24 -18.24 2.17 2.16
C SER A 24 -16.74 1.91 2.09
N GLU A 25 -16.38 0.73 1.57
CA GLU A 25 -15.02 0.36 1.19
C GLU A 25 -14.54 1.36 0.14
N LYS A 26 -14.04 2.50 0.64
CA LYS A 26 -13.23 3.43 -0.12
C LYS A 26 -12.02 2.62 -0.53
N SER A 27 -12.00 2.13 -1.78
CA SER A 27 -10.80 1.56 -2.39
C SER A 27 -9.62 2.42 -1.97
N PRO A 28 -8.55 1.85 -1.39
CA PRO A 28 -7.43 2.65 -0.94
C PRO A 28 -6.95 3.42 -2.16
N LYS A 29 -7.13 4.74 -2.14
CA LYS A 29 -6.44 5.59 -3.09
C LYS A 29 -4.96 5.35 -2.77
N PRO A 30 -4.11 4.97 -3.75
CA PRO A 30 -2.70 4.78 -3.51
C PRO A 30 -2.21 6.01 -2.76
N ASP A 31 -1.69 5.79 -1.55
CA ASP A 31 -1.22 6.88 -0.73
C ASP A 31 -0.10 7.56 -1.52
N ALA A 32 -0.28 8.84 -1.85
CA ALA A 32 0.69 9.57 -2.66
C ALA A 32 2.07 9.60 -1.97
N ALA A 33 2.09 9.44 -0.63
CA ALA A 33 3.31 9.28 0.14
C ALA A 33 4.07 7.96 -0.16
N ASN A 34 3.37 6.93 -0.62
CA ASN A 34 3.93 5.61 -0.92
C ASN A 34 4.21 5.40 -2.40
N THR A 35 4.01 6.40 -3.27
CA THR A 35 4.31 6.27 -4.69
C THR A 35 5.60 7.00 -5.04
N VAL A 36 6.52 6.33 -5.74
CA VAL A 36 7.72 6.94 -6.32
C VAL A 36 7.58 6.98 -7.83
N THR A 37 7.72 8.17 -8.41
CA THR A 37 7.81 8.35 -9.87
C THR A 37 9.26 8.57 -10.26
N ALA A 38 9.84 7.65 -11.01
CA ALA A 38 11.18 7.76 -11.56
C ALA A 38 11.22 7.18 -12.97
N TYR A 39 12.02 7.79 -13.85
CA TYR A 39 12.20 7.33 -15.25
C TYR A 39 10.89 7.16 -16.03
N GLY A 40 9.88 7.98 -15.75
CA GLY A 40 8.57 7.91 -16.42
C GLY A 40 7.64 6.80 -15.91
N VAL A 41 8.02 6.10 -14.85
CA VAL A 41 7.21 5.03 -14.23
C VAL A 41 6.87 5.41 -12.79
N SER A 42 5.61 5.20 -12.41
CA SER A 42 5.17 5.31 -11.02
C SER A 42 5.11 3.94 -10.38
N VAL A 43 5.78 3.79 -9.24
CA VAL A 43 5.89 2.54 -8.49
C VAL A 43 5.29 2.75 -7.10
N ASP A 44 4.39 1.85 -6.70
CA ASP A 44 3.84 1.81 -5.35
C ASP A 44 4.81 1.08 -4.41
N LYS A 45 5.49 1.82 -3.54
CA LYS A 45 6.45 1.31 -2.55
C LYS A 45 5.82 0.35 -1.56
N SER A 46 4.52 0.44 -1.30
CA SER A 46 3.85 -0.48 -0.36
C SER A 46 3.83 -1.93 -0.86
N SER A 47 4.04 -2.12 -2.17
CA SER A 47 4.12 -3.44 -2.81
C SER A 47 5.56 -3.96 -2.94
N ILE A 48 6.58 -3.17 -2.57
CA ILE A 48 7.99 -3.52 -2.71
C ILE A 48 8.52 -3.98 -1.35
N GLY A 49 9.31 -5.07 -1.34
CA GLY A 49 9.99 -5.53 -0.12
C GLY A 49 11.19 -4.66 0.25
N ASP A 50 11.65 -4.76 1.50
CA ASP A 50 12.76 -3.96 2.02
C ASP A 50 14.14 -4.33 1.44
N LYS A 51 14.26 -5.52 0.82
CA LYS A 51 15.52 -6.06 0.30
C LYS A 51 15.36 -6.70 -1.07
N LEU A 52 16.38 -6.52 -1.90
CA LEU A 52 16.58 -7.21 -3.17
C LEU A 52 17.94 -7.92 -3.13
N ASN A 53 17.94 -9.24 -3.19
CA ASN A 53 19.17 -10.04 -3.26
C ASN A 53 19.40 -10.44 -4.71
N ILE A 54 20.61 -10.22 -5.22
CA ILE A 54 20.97 -10.43 -6.61
C ILE A 54 22.28 -11.23 -6.67
N PHE A 55 22.35 -12.19 -7.57
CA PHE A 55 23.57 -12.94 -7.88
C PHE A 55 23.97 -12.68 -9.34
N ILE A 56 25.11 -11.99 -9.56
CA ILE A 56 25.54 -11.51 -10.90
C ILE A 56 27.05 -11.67 -11.12
N TYR A 57 27.50 -11.46 -12.36
CA TYR A 57 28.94 -11.35 -12.64
C TYR A 57 29.51 -10.03 -12.10
N PRO A 58 30.81 -9.98 -11.74
CA PRO A 58 31.49 -8.74 -11.42
C PRO A 58 31.37 -7.71 -12.55
N ASP A 59 31.39 -6.43 -12.19
CA ASP A 59 31.38 -5.27 -13.12
C ASP A 59 30.13 -5.09 -14.00
N TYR A 60 29.11 -5.96 -13.90
CA TYR A 60 27.86 -5.82 -14.66
C TYR A 60 26.97 -4.67 -14.17
N LEU A 61 27.07 -4.32 -12.89
CA LEU A 61 26.23 -3.30 -12.26
C LEU A 61 27.11 -2.24 -11.59
N PRO A 62 27.20 -1.03 -12.15
CA PRO A 62 27.90 0.08 -11.52
C PRO A 62 27.31 0.40 -10.15
N GLN A 63 28.17 0.56 -9.13
CA GLN A 63 27.74 0.85 -7.75
C GLN A 63 26.86 2.11 -7.67
N GLU A 64 27.14 3.12 -8.47
CA GLU A 64 26.33 4.36 -8.52
C GLU A 64 24.87 4.13 -8.91
N LEU A 65 24.56 3.10 -9.71
CA LEU A 65 23.19 2.76 -10.07
C LEU A 65 22.49 2.03 -8.91
N VAL A 66 23.23 1.17 -8.21
CA VAL A 66 22.76 0.53 -6.98
C VAL A 66 22.38 1.60 -5.97
N ASP A 67 23.28 2.53 -5.70
CA ASP A 67 23.06 3.60 -4.71
C ASP A 67 21.85 4.46 -5.06
N LYS A 68 21.72 4.87 -6.34
CA LYS A 68 20.55 5.61 -6.82
C LYS A 68 19.26 4.82 -6.66
N PHE A 69 19.27 3.52 -6.95
CA PHE A 69 18.11 2.66 -6.78
C PHE A 69 17.70 2.57 -5.30
N GLN A 70 18.66 2.30 -4.42
CA GLN A 70 18.40 2.20 -2.97
C GLN A 70 17.85 3.51 -2.42
N GLN A 71 18.39 4.66 -2.83
CA GLN A 71 17.91 5.98 -2.42
C GLN A 71 16.49 6.26 -2.94
N THR A 72 16.22 5.92 -4.19
CA THR A 72 14.95 6.23 -4.86
C THR A 72 13.81 5.39 -4.28
N TYR A 73 14.04 4.10 -4.09
CA TYR A 73 13.00 3.15 -3.72
C TYR A 73 13.04 2.75 -2.24
N GLY A 74 14.10 3.08 -1.50
CA GLY A 74 14.26 2.69 -0.10
C GLY A 74 14.48 1.19 0.10
N VAL A 75 14.92 0.48 -0.94
CA VAL A 75 15.18 -0.96 -0.93
C VAL A 75 16.67 -1.19 -0.73
N THR A 76 17.07 -2.07 0.18
CA THR A 76 18.48 -2.47 0.32
C THR A 76 18.82 -3.51 -0.76
N VAL A 77 19.91 -3.32 -1.49
CA VAL A 77 20.39 -4.26 -2.50
C VAL A 77 21.58 -5.02 -1.93
N VAL A 78 21.50 -6.34 -1.95
CA VAL A 78 22.59 -7.25 -1.58
C VAL A 78 23.05 -7.95 -2.85
N ILE A 79 24.34 -7.87 -3.15
CA ILE A 79 24.92 -8.45 -4.36
C ILE A 79 25.94 -9.50 -3.96
N ASP A 80 25.70 -10.72 -4.43
CA ASP A 80 26.68 -11.80 -4.45
C ASP A 80 27.23 -11.94 -5.87
N TYR A 81 28.49 -12.34 -6.01
CA TYR A 81 29.15 -12.46 -7.31
C TYR A 81 29.51 -13.90 -7.66
N PHE A 82 29.39 -14.26 -8.94
CA PHE A 82 30.01 -15.49 -9.44
C PHE A 82 31.52 -15.42 -9.25
N ASP A 83 32.11 -16.50 -8.71
CA ASP A 83 33.57 -16.70 -8.57
C ASP A 83 34.25 -17.06 -9.90
#